data_AF-A0A8B8NA32-F1
#
_entry.id   AF-A0A8B8NA32-F1
#
_cell.length_a   1.000
_cell.length_b   1.000
_cell.length_c   1.000
_cell.angle_alpha   90.00
_cell.angle_beta   90.00
_cell.angle_gamma   90.00
#
_symmetry.space_group_name_H-M   'P 1'
#
loop_
_entity.id
_entity.type
_entity.pdbx_description
1 polymer ?
#
loop_
_entity_poly.entity_id
_entity_poly.type
_entity_poly.pdbx_seq_one_letter_code
_entity_poly.pdbx_strand_id
1 'polypeptide(L)'
;MWVLGTLSCALLSFLNQFFWYRTEPLTITAISAQIAVVPLGRLMAARITDRVFLKGTRWEFTLNPGPFNVKEHVLITIFANSGAGTVYAIHVVTVVKVFYKKHITFFVSLIVVITTQVLGFGWAGIFRKYLVEPAAMWWPANLVQVSLF
;
A
#
# COMPACT_ATOMS: atom_id res chain seq x y z
N MET A 1 -5.84 -10.69 6.35
CA MET A 1 -4.85 -9.58 6.19
C MET A 1 -4.26 -9.44 4.77
N TRP A 2 -3.56 -10.45 4.21
CA TRP A 2 -2.72 -10.29 3.02
C TRP A 2 -3.49 -9.89 1.77
N VAL A 3 -4.59 -10.58 1.48
CA VAL A 3 -5.43 -10.28 0.30
C VAL A 3 -6.03 -8.88 0.38
N LEU A 4 -6.55 -8.49 1.55
CA LEU A 4 -7.09 -7.14 1.76
C LEU A 4 -6.00 -6.06 1.68
N GLY A 5 -4.82 -6.32 2.25
CA GLY A 5 -3.69 -5.40 2.21
C GLY A 5 -3.09 -5.20 0.82
N THR A 6 -2.90 -6.28 0.06
CA THR A 6 -2.38 -6.18 -1.31
C THR A 6 -3.41 -5.57 -2.26
N LEU A 7 -4.68 -5.92 -2.11
CA LEU A 7 -5.76 -5.35 -2.91
C LEU A 7 -5.96 -3.86 -2.59
N SER A 8 -5.96 -3.47 -1.32
CA SER A 8 -6.06 -2.06 -0.95
C SER A 8 -4.86 -1.26 -1.45
N CYS A 9 -3.64 -1.80 -1.31
CA CYS A 9 -2.42 -1.19 -1.84
C CYS A 9 -2.47 -0.98 -3.36
N ALA A 10 -2.82 -2.03 -4.12
CA ALA A 10 -2.89 -1.99 -5.58
C ALA A 10 -3.98 -1.03 -6.08
N LEU A 11 -5.17 -1.07 -5.46
CA LEU A 11 -6.30 -0.23 -5.83
C LEU A 11 -6.00 1.24 -5.54
N LEU A 12 -5.42 1.55 -4.37
CA LEU A 12 -5.08 2.92 -4.00
C LEU A 12 -3.98 3.50 -4.91
N SER A 13 -2.96 2.69 -5.22
CA SER A 13 -1.88 3.08 -6.14
C SER A 13 -2.42 3.36 -7.54
N PHE A 14 -3.30 2.49 -8.05
CA PHE A 14 -3.95 2.70 -9.35
C PHE A 14 -4.80 3.97 -9.37
N LEU A 15 -5.68 4.15 -8.37
CA LEU A 15 -6.55 5.32 -8.31
C LEU A 15 -5.76 6.62 -8.21
N ASN A 16 -4.76 6.69 -7.32
CA ASN A 16 -3.94 7.89 -7.19
C ASN A 16 -3.15 8.18 -8.46
N GLN A 17 -2.58 7.16 -9.11
CA GLN A 17 -1.88 7.36 -10.38
C GLN A 17 -2.82 7.78 -11.51
N PHE A 18 -4.05 7.27 -11.53
CA PHE A 18 -5.06 7.63 -12.51
C PHE A 18 -5.57 9.07 -12.33
N PHE A 19 -5.88 9.47 -11.09
CA PHE A 19 -6.35 10.82 -10.79
C PHE A 19 -5.26 11.87 -10.98
N TRP A 20 -3.99 11.48 -10.87
CA TRP A 20 -2.86 12.39 -11.10
C TRP A 20 -2.81 12.98 -12.52
N TYR A 21 -3.31 12.25 -13.53
CA TYR A 21 -3.35 12.74 -14.90
C TYR A 21 -4.57 13.62 -15.21
N ARG A 22 -5.48 13.84 -14.25
CA ARG A 22 -6.61 14.77 -14.42
C ARG A 22 -6.16 16.22 -14.25
N THR A 23 -6.90 17.13 -14.89
CA THR A 23 -6.71 18.58 -14.76
C THR A 23 -6.78 19.05 -13.32
N GLU A 24 -7.69 18.47 -12.52
CA GLU A 24 -7.78 18.66 -11.08
C GLU A 24 -7.39 17.34 -10.39
N PRO A 25 -6.16 17.22 -9.86
CA PRO A 25 -5.69 15.99 -9.25
C PRO A 25 -6.41 15.72 -7.92
N LEU A 26 -7.09 14.58 -7.85
CA LEU A 26 -7.72 14.09 -6.63
C LEU A 26 -6.79 13.09 -5.94
N THR A 27 -6.34 13.40 -4.74
CA THR A 27 -5.49 12.49 -3.95
C THR A 27 -6.34 11.75 -2.92
N ILE A 28 -6.38 10.43 -3.05
CA ILE A 28 -7.02 9.56 -2.07
C ILE A 28 -5.98 9.21 -0.98
N THR A 29 -6.26 9.66 0.24
CA THR A 29 -5.37 9.46 1.39
C THR A 29 -5.50 8.05 1.97
N ALA A 30 -4.44 7.57 2.61
CA ALA A 30 -4.45 6.29 3.32
C ALA A 30 -5.51 6.19 4.43
N ILE A 31 -5.94 7.33 4.99
CA ILE A 31 -7.00 7.41 6.01
C ILE A 31 -8.34 6.93 5.45
N SER A 32 -8.66 7.26 4.19
CA SER A 32 -9.88 6.78 3.54
C SER A 32 -9.90 5.25 3.41
N ALA A 33 -8.74 4.66 3.07
CA ALA A 33 -8.55 3.21 3.05
C ALA A 33 -8.65 2.62 4.47
N GLN A 34 -8.10 3.28 5.49
CA GLN A 34 -8.22 2.87 6.88
C GLN A 34 -9.67 2.77 7.36
N ILE A 35 -10.51 3.74 6.99
CA ILE A 35 -11.94 3.74 7.31
C ILE A 35 -12.67 2.64 6.54
N ALA A 36 -12.38 2.46 5.24
CA ALA A 36 -13.02 1.46 4.39
C ALA A 36 -12.64 0.01 4.77
N VAL A 37 -11.44 -0.21 5.32
CA VAL A 37 -10.94 -1.54 5.73
C VAL A 37 -11.69 -2.10 6.93
N VAL A 38 -12.26 -1.27 7.82
CA VAL A 38 -13.04 -1.75 8.98
C VAL A 38 -14.32 -2.50 8.58
N PRO A 39 -15.24 -1.92 7.79
CA PRO A 39 -16.44 -2.63 7.35
C PRO A 39 -16.09 -3.79 6.41
N LEU A 40 -15.10 -3.64 5.52
CA LEU A 40 -14.66 -4.72 4.64
C LEU A 40 -14.02 -5.88 5.40
N GLY A 41 -13.21 -5.60 6.43
CA GLY A 41 -12.58 -6.59 7.30
C GLY A 41 -13.62 -7.36 8.11
N ARG A 42 -14.62 -6.66 8.67
CA ARG A 42 -15.75 -7.30 9.37
C ARG A 42 -16.66 -8.11 8.43
N LEU A 43 -16.93 -7.62 7.23
CA LEU A 43 -17.70 -8.35 6.22
C LEU A 43 -16.95 -9.59 5.72
N MET A 44 -15.65 -9.49 5.50
CA MET A 44 -14.81 -10.62 5.10
C MET A 44 -14.68 -11.64 6.22
N ALA A 45 -14.55 -11.22 7.49
CA ALA A 45 -14.58 -12.12 8.64
C ALA A 45 -15.95 -12.79 8.84
N ALA A 46 -17.06 -12.12 8.50
CA ALA A 46 -18.41 -12.68 8.59
C ALA A 46 -18.79 -13.58 7.40
N ARG A 47 -18.16 -13.39 6.23
CA ARG A 47 -18.47 -14.13 4.98
C ARG A 47 -17.49 -15.24 4.65
N ILE A 48 -16.25 -15.18 5.14
CA ILE A 48 -15.29 -16.27 4.95
C ILE A 48 -15.65 -17.39 5.91
N THR A 49 -16.10 -18.50 5.33
CA THR A 49 -16.44 -19.73 6.04
C THR A 49 -15.27 -20.27 6.85
N ASP A 50 -15.55 -20.70 8.09
CA ASP A 50 -14.68 -21.45 9.02
C ASP A 50 -14.34 -22.88 8.55
N ARG A 51 -14.36 -23.12 7.23
CA ARG A 51 -14.01 -24.42 6.68
C ARG A 51 -12.50 -24.56 6.70
N VAL A 52 -12.02 -25.41 7.60
CA VAL A 52 -10.66 -25.95 7.58
C VAL A 52 -10.49 -26.75 6.30
N PHE A 53 -9.62 -26.29 5.40
CA PHE A 53 -9.23 -27.07 4.23
C PHE A 53 -8.06 -27.98 4.61
N LEU A 54 -8.10 -29.23 4.12
CA LEU A 54 -7.09 -30.29 4.33
C LEU A 54 -7.02 -30.91 5.74
N LYS A 55 -8.15 -31.07 6.44
CA LYS A 55 -8.25 -31.81 7.72
C LYS A 55 -7.57 -33.19 7.61
N GLY A 56 -6.47 -33.40 8.35
CA GLY A 56 -5.68 -34.63 8.42
C GLY A 56 -4.29 -34.59 7.76
N THR A 57 -3.82 -33.45 7.24
CA THR A 57 -2.53 -33.36 6.51
C THR A 57 -1.62 -32.27 7.08
N ARG A 58 -0.30 -32.33 6.84
CA ARG A 58 0.69 -31.29 7.27
C ARG A 58 0.46 -29.88 6.66
N TRP A 59 -0.59 -29.72 5.85
CA TRP A 59 -0.96 -28.51 5.13
C TRP A 59 -2.39 -28.07 5.48
N GLU A 60 -2.86 -28.35 6.70
CA GLU A 60 -4.10 -27.78 7.21
C GLU A 60 -4.02 -26.25 7.21
N PHE A 61 -4.90 -25.59 6.46
CA PHE A 61 -5.04 -24.14 6.50
C PHE A 61 -6.53 -23.79 6.64
N THR A 62 -6.81 -22.89 7.59
CA THR A 62 -8.13 -22.26 7.69
C THR A 62 -8.09 -20.92 6.97
N LEU A 63 -9.11 -20.64 6.14
CA LEU A 63 -9.26 -19.34 5.50
C LEU A 63 -9.75 -18.26 6.48
N ASN A 64 -10.34 -18.67 7.61
CA ASN A 64 -10.73 -17.78 8.70
C ASN A 64 -9.98 -18.19 9.99
N PRO A 65 -8.82 -17.57 10.30
CA PRO A 65 -8.08 -17.89 11.51
C PRO A 65 -8.66 -17.24 12.79
N GLY A 66 -9.64 -16.33 12.67
CA GLY A 66 -10.31 -15.74 13.82
C GLY A 66 -10.92 -14.35 13.56
N PRO A 67 -11.52 -13.74 14.59
CA PRO A 67 -12.13 -12.41 14.48
C PRO A 67 -11.10 -11.34 14.11
N PHE A 68 -11.53 -10.40 13.27
CA PHE A 68 -10.69 -9.28 12.79
C PHE A 68 -10.11 -8.50 13.96
N ASN A 69 -8.78 -8.54 14.08
CA ASN A 69 -8.06 -7.94 15.20
C ASN A 69 -7.50 -6.56 14.81
N VAL A 70 -7.36 -5.66 15.78
CA VAL A 70 -6.74 -4.32 15.59
C VAL A 70 -5.35 -4.45 14.96
N LYS A 71 -4.59 -5.50 15.30
CA LYS A 71 -3.28 -5.78 14.66
C LYS A 71 -3.38 -6.00 13.15
N GLU A 72 -4.40 -6.70 12.69
CA GLU A 72 -4.62 -6.92 11.26
C GLU A 72 -5.05 -5.65 10.56
N HIS A 73 -5.88 -4.84 11.21
CA HIS A 73 -6.29 -3.53 10.73
C HIS A 73 -5.07 -2.62 10.53
N VAL A 74 -4.22 -2.48 11.56
CA VAL A 74 -2.98 -1.70 11.49
C VAL A 74 -2.11 -2.19 10.34
N LEU A 75 -1.91 -3.51 10.18
CA LEU A 75 -1.08 -4.02 9.09
C LEU A 75 -1.64 -3.69 7.70
N ILE A 76 -2.96 -3.83 7.50
CA ILE A 76 -3.62 -3.50 6.23
C ILE A 76 -3.48 -2.00 5.93
N THR A 77 -3.56 -1.14 6.93
CA THR A 77 -3.36 0.30 6.72
C THR A 77 -1.94 0.67 6.36
N ILE A 78 -0.94 -0.03 6.91
CA ILE A 78 0.47 0.17 6.51
C ILE A 78 0.66 -0.20 5.04
N PHE A 79 0.07 -1.32 4.59
CA PHE A 79 0.06 -1.70 3.18
C PHE A 79 -0.68 -0.70 2.28
N ALA A 80 -1.82 -0.19 2.73
CA ALA A 80 -2.55 0.84 1.99
C ALA A 80 -1.75 2.15 1.91
N ASN A 81 -1.08 2.55 3.00
CA ASN A 81 -0.27 3.76 3.05
C ASN A 81 0.91 3.69 2.08
N SER A 82 1.59 2.54 1.97
CA SER A 82 2.68 2.37 1.00
C SER A 82 2.22 2.48 -0.45
N GLY A 83 0.97 2.09 -0.75
CA GLY A 83 0.35 2.25 -2.07
C GLY A 83 -0.25 3.63 -2.34
N ALA A 84 -0.43 4.47 -1.32
CA ALA A 84 -1.04 5.79 -1.48
C ALA A 84 -0.12 6.77 -2.22
N GLY A 85 1.21 6.59 -2.13
CA GLY A 85 2.19 7.46 -2.76
C GLY A 85 2.29 7.26 -4.28
N THR A 86 2.25 8.36 -5.04
CA THR A 86 2.53 8.35 -6.48
C THR A 86 4.02 8.20 -6.75
N VAL A 87 4.37 7.40 -7.75
CA VAL A 87 5.78 7.11 -8.07
C VAL A 87 6.39 8.22 -8.91
N TYR A 88 7.37 8.94 -8.34
CA TYR A 88 8.03 10.07 -9.01
C TYR A 88 8.62 9.71 -10.39
N ALA A 89 9.19 8.51 -10.55
CA ALA A 89 9.78 8.09 -11.83
C ALA A 89 8.79 8.04 -13.00
N ILE A 90 7.49 7.94 -12.73
CA ILE A 90 6.46 8.00 -13.77
C ILE A 90 6.44 9.36 -14.46
N HIS A 91 6.76 10.44 -13.74
CA HIS A 91 6.89 11.77 -14.33
C HIS A 91 8.02 11.83 -15.35
N VAL A 92 9.17 11.23 -15.04
CA VAL A 92 10.32 11.17 -15.95
C VAL A 92 9.93 10.44 -17.24
N VAL A 93 9.29 9.28 -17.11
CA VAL A 93 8.81 8.50 -18.28
C VAL A 93 7.78 9.30 -19.08
N THR A 94 6.86 9.99 -18.40
CA THR A 94 5.82 10.82 -19.04
C THR A 94 6.45 11.98 -19.82
N VAL A 95 7.41 12.70 -19.24
CA VAL A 95 8.11 13.82 -19.89
C VAL A 95 8.86 13.34 -21.14
N VAL A 96 9.58 12.22 -21.08
CA VAL A 96 10.29 11.71 -22.26
C VAL A 96 9.34 11.30 -23.39
N LYS A 97 8.18 10.72 -23.03
CA LYS A 97 7.18 10.28 -24.01
C LYS A 97 6.40 11.44 -24.62
N VAL A 98 5.95 12.39 -23.80
CA VAL A 98 5.05 13.49 -24.20
C VAL A 98 5.82 14.69 -24.75
N PHE A 99 6.87 15.13 -24.05
CA PHE A 99 7.62 16.34 -24.41
C PHE A 99 8.71 16.04 -25.44
N TYR A 100 9.52 15.01 -25.21
CA TYR A 100 10.63 14.65 -26.11
C TYR A 100 10.22 13.72 -27.26
N LYS A 101 8.95 13.28 -27.31
CA LYS A 101 8.37 12.40 -28.34
C LYS A 101 9.21 11.15 -28.63
N LYS A 102 9.99 10.67 -27.65
CA LYS A 102 10.81 9.46 -27.79
C LYS A 102 10.01 8.25 -27.35
N HIS A 103 10.09 7.18 -28.15
CA HIS A 103 9.53 5.88 -27.78
C HIS A 103 10.45 5.19 -26.77
N ILE A 104 9.97 5.06 -25.54
CA ILE A 104 10.54 4.15 -24.54
C ILE A 104 9.68 2.89 -24.53
N THR A 105 10.33 1.72 -24.58
CA THR A 105 9.64 0.43 -24.44
C THR A 105 9.18 0.22 -23.00
N PHE A 106 8.07 -0.51 -22.82
CA PHE A 106 7.48 -0.77 -21.51
C PHE A 106 8.50 -1.33 -20.50
N PHE A 107 9.34 -2.27 -20.93
CA PHE A 107 10.36 -2.89 -20.08
C PHE A 107 11.41 -1.89 -19.58
N VAL A 108 11.85 -0.95 -20.42
CA VAL A 108 12.82 0.07 -20.00
C VAL A 108 12.18 1.01 -18.98
N SER A 109 10.94 1.45 -19.21
CA SER A 109 10.20 2.25 -18.23
C SER A 109 10.01 1.51 -16.91
N LEU A 110 9.70 0.22 -16.95
CA LEU A 110 9.54 -0.62 -15.76
C LEU A 110 10.84 -0.71 -14.95
N ILE A 111 11.98 -0.98 -15.61
CA ILE A 111 13.28 -1.07 -14.96
C ILE A 111 13.67 0.25 -14.30
N VAL A 112 13.46 1.38 -15.00
CA VAL A 112 13.73 2.71 -14.43
C VAL A 112 12.88 2.95 -13.18
N VAL A 113 11.57 2.66 -13.26
CA VAL A 113 10.65 2.83 -12.12
C VAL A 113 11.06 1.94 -10.95
N ILE A 114 11.33 0.65 -11.17
CA ILE A 114 11.77 -0.28 -10.12
C ILE A 114 13.08 0.18 -9.48
N THR A 115 14.07 0.59 -10.29
CA THR A 115 15.38 1.01 -9.78
C THR A 115 15.26 2.23 -8.87
N THR A 116 14.45 3.23 -9.25
CA THR A 116 14.22 4.42 -8.40
C THR A 116 13.50 4.08 -7.09
N GLN A 117 12.54 3.15 -7.12
CA GLN A 117 11.84 2.70 -5.92
C GLN A 117 12.75 1.90 -4.98
N VAL A 118 13.52 0.95 -5.51
CA VAL A 118 14.47 0.16 -4.72
C VAL A 118 15.53 1.06 -4.08
N LEU A 119 16.04 2.05 -4.81
CA LEU A 119 16.95 3.06 -4.24
C LEU A 119 16.26 3.85 -3.12
N GLY A 120 15.04 4.33 -3.33
CA GLY A 120 14.28 5.07 -2.31
C GLY A 120 14.06 4.27 -1.03
N PHE A 121 13.60 3.02 -1.13
CA PHE A 121 13.44 2.13 0.02
C PHE A 121 14.78 1.75 0.67
N GLY A 122 15.85 1.61 -0.12
CA GLY A 122 17.20 1.36 0.39
C GLY A 122 17.70 2.51 1.27
N TRP A 123 17.56 3.75 0.80
CA TRP A 123 17.91 4.94 1.57
C TRP A 123 17.05 5.10 2.83
N ALA A 124 15.74 4.86 2.72
CA ALA A 124 14.84 4.88 3.88
C ALA A 124 15.26 3.85 4.94
N GLY A 125 15.73 2.67 4.52
CA GLY A 125 16.27 1.64 5.41
C GLY A 125 17.52 2.09 6.17
N ILE A 126 18.46 2.74 5.49
CA ILE A 126 19.69 3.26 6.11
C ILE A 126 19.36 4.34 7.14
N PHE A 127 18.44 5.25 6.81
CA PHE A 127 18.06 6.35 7.69
C PHE A 127 17.10 5.95 8.81
N ARG A 128 16.51 4.75 8.78
CA ARG A 128 15.59 4.26 9.82
C ARG A 128 16.16 4.41 11.23
N LYS A 129 17.43 4.05 11.42
CA LYS A 129 18.13 4.15 12.72
C LYS A 129 18.19 5.58 13.26
N TYR A 130 18.22 6.56 12.37
CA TYR A 130 18.38 7.97 12.75
C TYR A 130 17.05 8.74 12.78
N LEU A 131 16.10 8.38 11.91
CA LEU A 131 14.84 9.12 11.75
C LEU A 131 13.62 8.47 12.40
N VAL A 132 13.70 7.18 12.76
CA VAL A 132 12.55 6.41 13.27
C VAL A 132 12.80 5.82 14.65
N GLU A 133 14.00 5.29 14.92
CA GLU A 133 14.31 4.68 16.23
C GLU A 133 14.38 5.68 17.40
N PRO A 134 14.86 6.92 17.25
CA PRO A 134 14.87 7.88 18.35
C PRO A 134 13.46 8.35 18.73
N ALA A 135 13.09 8.22 20.01
CA ALA A 135 11.77 8.62 20.52
C ALA A 135 11.43 10.11 20.36
N ALA A 136 12.46 10.97 20.18
CA ALA A 136 12.28 12.39 19.92
C ALA A 136 11.78 12.70 18.49
N MET A 137 12.00 11.79 17.53
CA MET A 137 11.48 11.92 16.18
C MET A 137 10.05 11.37 16.12
N TRP A 138 9.08 12.22 16.43
CA TRP A 138 7.66 11.92 16.23
C TRP A 138 7.13 12.68 15.00
N TRP A 139 6.21 12.05 14.29
CA TRP A 139 5.60 12.59 13.08
C TRP A 139 4.14 12.94 13.38
N PRO A 140 3.79 14.24 13.53
CA PRO A 140 2.45 14.65 13.94
C PRO A 140 1.33 14.10 13.05
N ALA A 141 1.59 13.98 11.75
CA ALA A 141 0.64 13.42 10.79
C ALA A 141 0.24 11.96 11.12
N ASN A 142 1.13 11.19 11.75
CA ASN A 142 0.85 9.80 12.13
C ASN A 142 -0.05 9.72 13.38
N LEU A 143 -0.12 10.76 14.22
CA LEU A 143 -0.98 10.75 15.41
C LEU A 143 -2.46 10.63 15.04
N VAL A 144 -2.89 11.31 13.98
CA VAL A 144 -4.25 11.21 13.46
C VAL A 144 -4.57 9.78 13.02
N GLN A 145 -3.60 9.13 12.37
CA GLN A 145 -3.75 7.74 11.93
C GLN A 145 -3.85 6.78 13.13
N VAL A 146 -3.06 7.03 14.18
CA VAL A 146 -3.05 6.21 15.40
C VAL A 146 -4.33 6.36 16.21
N SER A 147 -4.92 7.57 16.27
CA SER A 147 -6.19 7.81 16.97
C SER A 147 -7.41 7.15 16.31
N LEU A 148 -7.26 6.70 15.06
CA LEU A 148 -8.31 6.06 14.25
C LEU A 148 -8.31 4.52 14.36
N PHE A 149 -7.37 3.92 15.11
CA PHE A 149 -7.39 2.51 15.48
C PHE A 149 -8.06 2.30 16.83
#